data_AF-A0A7V1DTG8-F1
#
_entry.id   AF-A0A7V1DTG8-F1
#
_cell.length_a   1.000
_cell.length_b   1.000
_cell.length_c   1.000
_cell.angle_alpha   90.00
_cell.angle_beta   90.00
_cell.angle_gamma   90.00
#
_symmetry.space_group_name_H-M   'P 1'
#
loop_
_entity.id
_entity.type
_entity.pdbx_description
1 polymer ?
#
loop_
_entity_poly.entity_id
_entity_poly.type
_entity_poly.pdbx_seq_one_letter_code
_entity_poly.pdbx_strand_id
1 'polypeptide(L)'
;MRELRLAFGSTTLATSTILVAYMLGLGTGGWMGGWLAQWARRPLAAYGWLEATVGVYALAVPWLVHTIVSQLQPHLAEAGFWVGSGARFFATLVVLLLPTVAMGATLPVVVRTLAGAHGRVGQATALLYAANTFGAVVGVFAATFWLLPSWGLRGSNILAAMLDILVGVLVIAWAHRVGVEHPPADTAPEEVAPRATIPGGVRHTWVPLVAYSAVGFSALAYEVCWTRALASVFGSSTYAFGTMLGTFLVGIAAGSFAVRRHVDRFAAPTYAAACATLALGVASLATLKILFLLPDWFPWCFLWLGATYSAAMGSSVLLALLALLPPT
;
A
#
# COMPACT_ATOMS: atom_id res chain seq x y z
N MET A 1 6.63 5.97 8.20
CA MET A 1 6.25 5.30 9.47
C MET A 1 7.33 5.40 10.55
N ARG A 2 8.59 5.05 10.28
CA ARG A 2 9.66 5.06 11.31
C ARG A 2 9.89 6.42 11.95
N GLU A 3 9.98 7.51 11.17
CA GLU A 3 10.13 8.86 11.73
C GLU A 3 8.95 9.27 12.62
N LEU A 4 7.72 8.99 12.19
CA LEU A 4 6.53 9.32 12.97
C LEU A 4 6.48 8.52 14.29
N ARG A 5 6.93 7.26 14.31
CA ARG A 5 7.09 6.49 15.57
C ARG A 5 8.20 7.05 16.47
N LEU A 6 9.29 7.54 15.89
CA LEU A 6 10.37 8.19 16.65
C LEU A 6 9.90 9.52 17.25
N ALA A 7 9.11 10.28 16.50
CA ALA A 7 8.59 11.59 16.88
C ALA A 7 7.46 11.53 17.90
N PHE A 8 6.50 10.62 17.70
CA PHE A 8 5.26 10.56 18.49
C PHE A 8 5.22 9.39 19.48
N GLY A 9 6.27 8.56 19.53
CA GLY A 9 6.42 7.40 20.41
C GLY A 9 6.06 6.06 19.75
N SER A 10 6.59 4.96 20.31
CA SER A 10 6.38 3.59 19.82
C SER A 10 5.07 2.93 20.30
N THR A 11 4.13 3.73 20.81
CA THR A 11 2.90 3.23 21.42
C THR A 11 1.89 2.74 20.37
N THR A 12 1.01 1.82 20.77
CA THR A 12 -0.09 1.31 19.91
C THR A 12 -0.93 2.46 19.32
N LEU A 13 -1.12 3.54 20.07
CA LEU A 13 -1.86 4.73 19.62
C LEU A 13 -1.19 5.43 18.44
N ALA A 14 0.13 5.60 18.46
CA ALA A 14 0.86 6.22 17.35
C ALA A 14 0.78 5.35 16.09
N THR A 15 0.91 4.01 16.23
CA THR A 15 0.81 3.10 15.09
C THR A 15 -0.59 3.08 14.48
N SER A 16 -1.63 3.07 15.31
CA SER A 16 -3.01 3.11 14.84
C SER A 16 -3.35 4.45 14.18
N THR A 17 -2.87 5.57 14.73
CA THR A 17 -3.03 6.91 14.15
C THR A 17 -2.44 6.99 12.76
N ILE A 18 -1.19 6.55 12.59
CA ILE A 18 -0.51 6.53 11.29
C ILE A 18 -1.32 5.70 10.29
N LEU A 19 -1.79 4.51 10.70
CA LEU A 19 -2.54 3.62 9.83
C LEU A 19 -3.89 4.23 9.42
N VAL A 20 -4.62 4.82 10.36
CA VAL A 20 -5.90 5.49 10.11
C VAL A 20 -5.71 6.65 9.13
N ALA A 21 -4.74 7.53 9.39
CA ALA A 21 -4.47 8.66 8.53
C ALA A 21 -4.05 8.22 7.10
N TYR A 22 -3.20 7.19 7.02
CA TYR A 22 -2.73 6.65 5.75
C TYR A 22 -3.86 6.00 4.94
N MET A 23 -4.70 5.20 5.58
CA MET A 23 -5.83 4.52 4.92
C MET A 23 -6.96 5.48 4.54
N LEU A 24 -7.23 6.48 5.38
CA LEU A 24 -8.17 7.54 5.05
C LEU A 24 -7.72 8.29 3.80
N GLY A 25 -6.44 8.65 3.73
CA GLY A 25 -5.87 9.34 2.57
C GLY A 25 -5.86 8.48 1.32
N LEU A 26 -5.46 7.20 1.39
CA LEU A 26 -5.53 6.30 0.23
C LEU A 26 -6.97 6.11 -0.28
N GLY A 27 -7.94 5.93 0.62
CA GLY A 27 -9.35 5.77 0.25
C GLY A 27 -9.95 7.03 -0.39
N THR A 28 -9.72 8.19 0.23
CA THR A 28 -10.14 9.48 -0.33
C THR A 28 -9.43 9.79 -1.65
N GLY A 29 -8.14 9.51 -1.74
CA GLY A 29 -7.33 9.58 -2.95
C GLY A 29 -7.85 8.69 -4.07
N GLY A 30 -8.25 7.45 -3.79
CA GLY A 30 -8.83 6.55 -4.79
C GLY A 30 -10.14 7.08 -5.36
N TRP A 31 -11.00 7.63 -4.50
CA TRP A 31 -12.25 8.28 -4.93
C TRP A 31 -11.99 9.54 -5.77
N MET A 32 -11.14 10.44 -5.27
CA MET A 32 -10.73 11.67 -5.97
C MET A 32 -9.99 11.36 -7.27
N GLY A 33 -9.19 10.31 -7.31
CA GLY A 33 -8.46 9.82 -8.47
C GLY A 33 -9.39 9.28 -9.54
N GLY A 34 -10.46 8.57 -9.16
CA GLY A 34 -11.51 8.14 -10.09
C GLY A 34 -12.22 9.32 -10.73
N TRP A 35 -12.53 10.37 -9.94
CA TRP A 35 -13.05 11.63 -10.45
C TRP A 35 -12.03 12.32 -11.37
N LEU A 36 -10.81 12.59 -10.90
CA LEU A 36 -9.74 13.22 -11.68
C LEU A 36 -9.47 12.48 -12.99
N ALA A 37 -9.49 11.15 -12.96
CA ALA A 37 -9.32 10.32 -14.13
C ALA A 37 -10.36 10.66 -15.19
N GLN A 38 -11.64 10.88 -14.86
CA GLN A 38 -12.70 11.19 -15.83
C GLN A 38 -12.50 12.55 -16.53
N TRP A 39 -12.02 13.55 -15.80
CA TRP A 39 -11.86 14.93 -16.29
C TRP A 39 -10.50 15.20 -16.94
N ALA A 40 -9.47 14.41 -16.62
CA ALA A 40 -8.14 14.60 -17.15
C ALA A 40 -8.09 14.33 -18.67
N ARG A 41 -7.76 15.35 -19.46
CA ARG A 41 -7.49 15.19 -20.91
C ARG A 41 -6.27 14.30 -21.20
N ARG A 42 -5.29 14.33 -20.28
CA ARG A 42 -4.05 13.55 -20.35
C ARG A 42 -3.85 12.81 -19.02
N PRO A 43 -4.56 11.69 -18.78
CA PRO A 43 -4.50 10.97 -17.51
C PRO A 43 -3.07 10.52 -17.16
N LEU A 44 -2.26 10.20 -18.16
CA LEU A 44 -0.84 9.87 -17.96
C LEU A 44 -0.02 11.04 -17.40
N ALA A 45 -0.26 12.28 -17.85
CA ALA A 45 0.40 13.46 -17.30
C ALA A 45 -0.07 13.74 -15.87
N ALA A 46 -1.37 13.54 -15.58
CA ALA A 46 -1.91 13.65 -14.23
C ALA A 46 -1.25 12.65 -13.27
N TYR A 47 -1.04 11.40 -13.70
CA TYR A 47 -0.25 10.42 -12.95
C TYR A 47 1.16 10.92 -12.67
N GLY A 48 1.87 11.45 -13.66
CA GLY A 48 3.23 11.96 -13.46
C GLY A 48 3.30 13.14 -12.47
N TRP A 49 2.28 14.02 -12.45
CA TRP A 49 2.18 15.07 -11.43
C TRP A 49 1.91 14.53 -10.03
N LEU A 50 1.11 13.47 -9.89
CA LEU A 50 0.89 12.80 -8.61
C LEU A 50 2.20 12.21 -8.06
N GLU A 51 2.96 11.49 -8.89
CA GLU A 51 4.26 10.91 -8.50
C GLU A 51 5.28 12.01 -8.11
N ALA A 52 5.38 13.07 -8.90
CA ALA A 52 6.25 14.20 -8.56
C ALA A 52 5.83 14.87 -7.24
N THR A 53 4.53 14.97 -6.96
CA THR A 53 4.01 15.51 -5.71
C THR A 53 4.39 14.62 -4.53
N VAL A 54 4.26 13.29 -4.65
CA VAL A 54 4.67 12.33 -3.62
C VAL A 54 6.17 12.46 -3.32
N GLY A 55 7.01 12.49 -4.36
CA GLY A 55 8.46 12.62 -4.20
C GLY A 55 8.89 13.96 -3.58
N VAL A 56 8.33 15.09 -4.05
CA VAL A 56 8.59 16.41 -3.44
C VAL A 56 8.14 16.44 -1.98
N TYR A 57 6.97 15.88 -1.67
CA TYR A 57 6.47 15.83 -0.32
C TYR A 57 7.36 14.96 0.59
N ALA A 58 7.86 13.83 0.08
CA ALA A 58 8.77 12.96 0.82
C ALA A 58 10.06 13.70 1.26
N LEU A 59 10.58 14.65 0.46
CA LEU A 59 11.70 15.49 0.88
C LEU A 59 11.33 16.47 2.00
N ALA A 60 10.08 16.92 2.05
CA ALA A 60 9.59 17.84 3.07
C ALA A 60 9.26 17.13 4.41
N VAL A 61 8.96 15.82 4.40
CA VAL A 61 8.54 15.06 5.58
C VAL A 61 9.52 15.19 6.76
N PRO A 62 10.85 14.99 6.63
CA PRO A 62 11.77 15.11 7.76
C PRO A 62 11.73 16.50 8.41
N TRP A 63 11.58 17.55 7.60
CA TRP A 63 11.46 18.92 8.08
C TRP A 63 10.12 19.17 8.79
N LEU A 64 9.02 18.67 8.24
CA LEU A 64 7.68 18.74 8.87
C LEU A 64 7.68 18.02 10.23
N VAL A 65 8.23 16.80 10.28
CA VAL A 65 8.32 16.02 11.52
C VAL A 65 9.19 16.74 12.54
N HIS A 66 10.36 17.24 12.14
CA HIS A 66 11.23 18.00 13.05
C HIS A 66 10.53 19.25 13.60
N THR A 67 9.79 19.99 12.76
CA THR A 67 9.04 21.18 13.17
C THR A 67 7.94 20.83 14.15
N ILE A 68 7.17 19.77 13.89
CA ILE A 68 6.12 19.31 14.79
C ILE A 68 6.70 18.84 16.12
N VAL A 69 7.78 18.08 16.11
CA VAL A 69 8.42 17.64 17.37
C VAL A 69 8.97 18.82 18.15
N SER A 70 9.75 19.71 17.53
CA SER A 70 10.37 20.84 18.24
C SER A 70 9.37 21.86 18.75
N GLN A 71 8.29 22.12 18.01
CA GLN A 71 7.31 23.16 18.36
C GLN A 71 6.11 22.60 19.15
N LEU A 72 5.53 21.47 18.74
CA LEU A 72 4.34 20.93 19.42
C LEU A 72 4.70 20.05 20.62
N GLN A 73 5.78 19.25 20.60
CA GLN A 73 6.01 18.27 21.68
C GLN A 73 6.12 18.88 23.08
N PRO A 74 6.80 20.04 23.30
CA PRO A 74 6.87 20.66 24.62
C PRO A 74 5.47 21.01 25.17
N HIS A 75 4.62 21.63 24.34
CA HIS A 75 3.25 21.98 24.72
C HIS A 75 2.35 20.74 24.92
N LEU A 76 2.58 19.68 24.13
CA LEU A 76 1.85 18.41 24.26
C LEU A 76 2.24 17.60 25.50
N ALA A 77 3.44 17.81 26.04
CA ALA A 77 3.90 17.16 27.27
C ALA A 77 3.25 17.78 28.51
N GLU A 78 2.97 19.09 28.45
CA GLU A 78 2.23 19.81 29.50
C GLU A 78 0.71 19.59 29.39
N ALA A 79 0.21 19.26 28.20
CA ALA A 79 -1.19 18.92 27.98
C ALA A 79 -1.54 17.55 28.58
N GLY A 80 -2.71 17.44 29.21
CA GLY A 80 -3.24 16.16 29.68
C GLY A 80 -3.39 15.12 28.55
N PHE A 81 -3.35 13.82 28.90
CA PHE A 81 -3.27 12.69 27.96
C PHE A 81 -4.22 12.80 26.75
N TRP A 82 -5.49 13.15 26.97
CA TRP A 82 -6.51 13.24 25.92
C TRP A 82 -6.22 14.35 24.91
N VAL A 83 -5.85 15.54 25.40
CA VAL A 83 -5.53 16.70 24.56
C VAL A 83 -4.23 16.44 23.80
N GLY A 84 -3.20 15.92 24.50
CA GLY A 84 -1.93 15.55 23.89
C GLY A 84 -2.09 14.49 22.79
N SER A 85 -2.91 13.46 23.04
CA SER A 85 -3.18 12.41 22.05
C SER A 85 -3.99 12.92 20.86
N GLY A 86 -5.02 13.72 21.09
CA GLY A 86 -5.83 14.33 20.03
C GLY A 86 -5.00 15.22 19.12
N ALA A 87 -4.16 16.09 19.67
CA ALA A 87 -3.32 16.97 18.89
C ALA A 87 -2.23 16.20 18.10
N ARG A 88 -1.64 15.14 18.65
CA ARG A 88 -0.75 14.23 17.88
C ARG A 88 -1.48 13.54 16.73
N PHE A 89 -2.73 13.13 16.96
CA PHE A 89 -3.57 12.53 15.95
C PHE A 89 -3.80 13.49 14.77
N PHE A 90 -4.25 14.72 15.05
CA PHE A 90 -4.47 15.71 14.00
C PHE A 90 -3.18 16.16 13.30
N ALA A 91 -2.08 16.33 14.04
CA ALA A 91 -0.79 16.65 13.42
C ALA A 91 -0.34 15.55 12.45
N THR A 92 -0.46 14.28 12.86
CA THR A 92 -0.15 13.12 11.99
C THR A 92 -1.08 13.07 10.79
N LEU A 93 -2.37 13.36 10.98
CA LEU A 93 -3.35 13.40 9.90
C LEU A 93 -2.98 14.44 8.85
N VAL A 94 -2.67 15.69 9.26
CA VAL A 94 -2.26 16.75 8.34
C VAL A 94 -1.00 16.37 7.57
N VAL A 95 0.00 15.79 8.24
CA VAL A 95 1.25 15.38 7.58
C VAL A 95 1.03 14.24 6.59
N LEU A 96 0.14 13.29 6.88
CA LEU A 96 -0.03 12.12 6.02
C LEU A 96 -1.09 12.29 4.94
N LEU A 97 -2.09 13.15 5.13
CA LEU A 97 -3.25 13.21 4.24
C LEU A 97 -2.86 13.59 2.81
N LEU A 98 -2.05 14.63 2.61
CA LEU A 98 -1.67 15.09 1.27
C LEU A 98 -0.94 14.02 0.43
N PRO A 99 0.19 13.43 0.89
CA PRO A 99 0.89 12.42 0.10
C PRO A 99 0.04 11.15 -0.09
N THR A 100 -0.79 10.78 0.89
CA THR A 100 -1.57 9.54 0.79
C THR A 100 -2.80 9.68 -0.10
N VAL A 101 -3.41 10.87 -0.17
CA VAL A 101 -4.40 11.22 -1.20
C VAL A 101 -3.78 11.15 -2.59
N ALA A 102 -2.57 11.71 -2.77
CA ALA A 102 -1.87 11.63 -4.04
C ALA A 102 -1.58 10.17 -4.43
N MET A 103 -1.03 9.37 -3.51
CA MET A 103 -0.78 7.93 -3.71
C MET A 103 -2.05 7.14 -3.99
N GLY A 104 -3.18 7.47 -3.35
CA GLY A 104 -4.46 6.80 -3.60
C GLY A 104 -5.02 7.09 -4.99
N ALA A 105 -4.74 8.28 -5.53
CA ALA A 105 -5.24 8.72 -6.82
C ALA A 105 -4.48 8.12 -8.02
N THR A 106 -3.26 7.60 -7.83
CA THR A 106 -2.40 7.14 -8.93
C THR A 106 -3.02 6.00 -9.73
N LEU A 107 -3.54 4.98 -9.05
CA LEU A 107 -4.07 3.77 -9.68
C LEU A 107 -5.30 4.05 -10.56
N PRO A 108 -6.36 4.72 -10.08
CA PRO A 108 -7.51 5.06 -10.94
C PRO A 108 -7.11 5.88 -12.18
N VAL A 109 -6.17 6.80 -12.03
CA VAL A 109 -5.70 7.68 -13.11
C VAL A 109 -4.92 6.89 -14.16
N VAL A 110 -3.98 6.02 -13.76
CA VAL A 110 -3.18 5.23 -14.71
C VAL A 110 -3.97 4.08 -15.33
N VAL A 111 -4.91 3.46 -14.62
CA VAL A 111 -5.81 2.44 -15.18
C VAL A 111 -6.59 2.98 -16.37
N ARG A 112 -7.03 4.26 -16.34
CA ARG A 112 -7.72 4.88 -17.47
C ARG A 112 -6.86 4.90 -18.74
N THR A 113 -5.53 4.99 -18.63
CA THR A 113 -4.63 4.97 -19.78
C THR A 113 -4.48 3.58 -20.40
N LEU A 114 -4.42 2.53 -19.56
CA LEU A 114 -4.19 1.15 -20.02
C LEU A 114 -5.47 0.42 -20.42
N ALA A 115 -6.60 0.69 -19.76
CA ALA A 115 -7.85 0.01 -20.04
C ALA A 115 -8.41 0.36 -21.44
N GLY A 116 -8.11 1.57 -21.93
CA GLY A 116 -8.54 2.06 -23.24
C GLY A 116 -10.06 1.95 -23.48
N ALA A 117 -10.49 2.07 -24.74
CA ALA A 117 -11.90 1.93 -25.13
C ALA A 117 -12.44 0.48 -25.08
N HIS A 118 -11.56 -0.52 -24.95
CA HIS A 118 -11.90 -1.95 -25.10
C HIS A 118 -12.39 -2.63 -23.81
N GLY A 119 -12.62 -1.89 -22.72
CA GLY A 119 -13.34 -2.38 -21.54
C GLY A 119 -12.62 -3.41 -20.66
N ARG A 120 -11.31 -3.65 -20.85
CA ARG A 120 -10.52 -4.61 -20.04
C ARG A 120 -9.98 -4.00 -18.75
N VAL A 121 -10.87 -3.40 -17.97
CA VAL A 121 -10.52 -2.68 -16.74
C VAL A 121 -9.92 -3.63 -15.70
N GLY A 122 -10.44 -4.85 -15.57
CA GLY A 122 -9.93 -5.84 -14.62
C GLY A 122 -8.51 -6.28 -14.96
N GLN A 123 -8.24 -6.65 -16.22
CA GLN A 123 -6.89 -7.01 -16.66
C GLN A 123 -5.89 -5.85 -16.48
N ALA A 124 -6.26 -4.62 -16.85
CA ALA A 124 -5.40 -3.45 -16.69
C ALA A 124 -5.10 -3.19 -15.21
N THR A 125 -6.12 -3.21 -14.35
CA THR A 125 -5.99 -3.04 -12.90
C THR A 125 -5.08 -4.12 -12.32
N ALA A 126 -5.31 -5.39 -12.66
CA ALA A 126 -4.51 -6.51 -12.14
C ALA A 126 -3.03 -6.42 -12.58
N LEU A 127 -2.76 -6.02 -13.83
CA LEU A 127 -1.38 -5.85 -14.32
C LEU A 127 -0.67 -4.69 -13.63
N LEU A 128 -1.33 -3.53 -13.52
CA LEU A 128 -0.78 -2.34 -12.86
C LEU A 128 -0.55 -2.60 -11.38
N TYR A 129 -1.50 -3.24 -10.71
CA TYR A 129 -1.37 -3.61 -9.31
C TYR A 129 -0.24 -4.62 -9.10
N ALA A 130 -0.11 -5.64 -9.96
CA ALA A 130 1.01 -6.58 -9.90
C ALA A 130 2.37 -5.90 -10.10
N ALA A 131 2.50 -5.03 -11.11
CA ALA A 131 3.75 -4.32 -11.39
C ALA A 131 4.13 -3.34 -10.26
N ASN A 132 3.18 -2.52 -9.81
CA ASN A 132 3.39 -1.60 -8.69
C ASN A 132 3.78 -2.35 -7.41
N THR A 133 3.04 -3.41 -7.08
CA THR A 133 3.27 -4.20 -5.86
C THR A 133 4.61 -4.93 -5.95
N PHE A 134 5.00 -5.47 -7.10
CA PHE A 134 6.33 -6.06 -7.28
C PHE A 134 7.45 -5.03 -7.12
N GLY A 135 7.28 -3.82 -7.65
CA GLY A 135 8.19 -2.70 -7.38
C GLY A 135 8.29 -2.39 -5.89
N ALA A 136 7.16 -2.38 -5.18
CA ALA A 136 7.11 -2.20 -3.73
C ALA A 136 7.79 -3.34 -2.95
N VAL A 137 7.69 -4.61 -3.40
CA VAL A 137 8.46 -5.75 -2.84
C VAL A 137 9.95 -5.47 -2.92
N VAL A 138 10.45 -5.12 -4.11
CA VAL A 138 11.87 -4.78 -4.31
C VAL A 138 12.27 -3.61 -3.43
N GLY A 139 11.44 -2.55 -3.41
CA GLY A 139 11.68 -1.36 -2.60
C GLY A 139 11.72 -1.63 -1.10
N VAL A 140 10.79 -2.42 -0.56
CA VAL A 140 10.71 -2.73 0.87
C VAL A 140 11.89 -3.61 1.31
N PHE A 141 12.25 -4.64 0.53
CA PHE A 141 13.41 -5.47 0.85
C PHE A 141 14.71 -4.67 0.72
N ALA A 142 14.89 -3.89 -0.34
CA ALA A 142 16.05 -3.00 -0.50
C ALA A 142 16.12 -1.98 0.65
N ALA A 143 15.00 -1.34 1.00
CA ALA A 143 14.96 -0.39 2.10
C ALA A 143 15.31 -1.04 3.44
N THR A 144 14.72 -2.19 3.75
CA THR A 144 14.84 -2.85 5.05
C THR A 144 16.23 -3.45 5.27
N PHE A 145 16.77 -4.14 4.27
CA PHE A 145 17.99 -4.94 4.42
C PHE A 145 19.24 -4.27 3.85
N TRP A 146 19.10 -3.24 3.02
CA TRP A 146 20.25 -2.58 2.39
C TRP A 146 20.31 -1.07 2.62
N LEU A 147 19.31 -0.29 2.20
CA LEU A 147 19.38 1.18 2.23
C LEU A 147 19.33 1.73 3.67
N LEU A 148 18.42 1.26 4.52
CA LEU A 148 18.33 1.74 5.90
C LEU A 148 19.59 1.42 6.73
N PRO A 149 20.18 0.21 6.64
CA PRO A 149 21.45 -0.09 7.33
C PRO A 149 22.64 0.71 6.79
N SER A 150 22.73 0.93 5.47
CA SER A 150 23.92 1.53 4.85
C SER A 150 23.87 3.04 4.74
N TRP A 151 22.74 3.61 4.31
CA TRP A 151 22.57 5.04 4.03
C TRP A 151 21.73 5.76 5.09
N GLY A 152 21.24 5.00 6.08
CA GLY A 152 20.36 5.52 7.12
C GLY A 152 19.01 5.96 6.58
N LEU A 153 18.20 6.52 7.46
CA LEU A 153 16.83 6.92 7.15
C LEU A 153 16.80 8.10 6.16
N ARG A 154 17.61 9.13 6.38
CA ARG A 154 17.64 10.34 5.54
C ARG A 154 18.10 10.03 4.12
N GLY A 155 19.19 9.27 3.95
CA GLY A 155 19.71 8.91 2.63
C GLY A 155 18.71 8.04 1.84
N SER A 156 18.08 7.07 2.51
CA SER A 156 17.03 6.24 1.91
C SER A 156 15.82 7.06 1.45
N ASN A 157 15.38 8.02 2.27
CA ASN A 157 14.25 8.89 1.94
C ASN A 157 14.56 9.81 0.75
N ILE A 158 15.76 10.39 0.69
CA ILE A 158 16.20 11.21 -0.45
C ILE A 158 16.23 10.38 -1.73
N LEU A 159 16.79 9.17 -1.70
CA LEU A 159 16.81 8.30 -2.89
C LEU A 159 15.40 7.98 -3.38
N ALA A 160 14.51 7.56 -2.48
CA ALA A 160 13.12 7.24 -2.83
C ALA A 160 12.41 8.45 -3.45
N ALA A 161 12.53 9.63 -2.82
CA ALA A 161 11.95 10.86 -3.33
C ALA A 161 12.50 11.26 -4.71
N MET A 162 13.80 11.12 -4.94
CA MET A 162 14.42 11.42 -6.24
C MET A 162 13.94 10.47 -7.33
N LEU A 163 13.73 9.19 -7.01
CA LEU A 163 13.17 8.22 -7.95
C LEU A 163 11.72 8.57 -8.31
N ASP A 164 10.86 8.91 -7.34
CA ASP A 164 9.47 9.32 -7.61
C ASP A 164 9.40 10.60 -8.46
N ILE A 165 10.22 11.61 -8.13
CA ILE A 165 10.32 12.84 -8.93
C ILE A 165 10.78 12.52 -10.35
N LEU A 166 11.82 11.68 -10.50
CA LEU A 166 12.34 11.30 -11.81
C LEU A 166 11.27 10.58 -12.64
N VAL A 167 10.56 9.61 -12.06
CA VAL A 167 9.45 8.92 -12.71
C VAL A 167 8.37 9.92 -13.12
N GLY A 168 7.95 10.81 -12.22
CA GLY A 168 6.98 11.86 -12.51
C GLY A 168 7.37 12.72 -13.70
N VAL A 169 8.60 13.26 -13.70
CA VAL A 169 9.13 14.10 -14.78
C VAL A 169 9.20 13.34 -16.12
N LEU A 170 9.71 12.11 -16.11
CA LEU A 170 9.81 11.29 -17.31
C LEU A 170 8.43 10.96 -17.90
N VAL A 171 7.46 10.64 -17.06
CA VAL A 171 6.10 10.33 -17.50
C VAL A 171 5.39 11.57 -18.03
N ILE A 172 5.55 12.74 -17.40
CA ILE A 172 5.03 14.01 -17.91
C ILE A 172 5.64 14.31 -19.29
N ALA A 173 6.97 14.25 -19.41
CA ALA A 173 7.67 14.50 -20.68
C ALA A 173 7.21 13.53 -21.78
N TRP A 174 7.02 12.25 -21.44
CA TRP A 174 6.53 11.24 -22.38
C TRP A 174 5.07 11.50 -22.78
N ALA A 175 4.20 11.83 -21.83
CA ALA A 175 2.80 12.15 -22.09
C ALA A 175 2.64 13.37 -23.02
N HIS A 176 3.51 14.37 -22.89
CA HIS A 176 3.51 15.53 -23.79
C HIS A 176 4.04 15.21 -25.19
N ARG A 177 4.99 14.27 -25.32
CA ARG A 177 5.52 13.84 -26.63
C ARG A 177 4.56 12.96 -27.42
N VAL A 178 3.87 12.04 -26.73
CA VAL A 178 3.01 11.04 -27.38
C VAL A 178 1.63 11.62 -27.71
N GLY A 179 1.21 12.71 -27.07
CA GLY A 179 0.02 13.48 -27.48
C GLY A 179 -1.29 12.71 -27.44
N VAL A 180 -1.35 11.54 -26.78
CA VAL A 180 -2.56 10.72 -26.67
C VAL A 180 -3.51 11.39 -25.69
N GLU A 181 -4.34 12.27 -26.23
CA GLU A 181 -5.47 12.86 -25.54
C GLU A 181 -6.60 11.84 -25.46
N HIS A 182 -7.11 11.62 -24.26
CA HIS A 182 -8.35 10.89 -24.07
C HIS A 182 -9.46 11.94 -23.92
N PRO A 183 -10.46 11.97 -24.82
CA PRO A 183 -11.59 12.86 -24.67
C PRO A 183 -12.19 12.71 -23.25
N PRO A 184 -12.55 13.82 -22.58
CA PRO A 184 -13.37 13.75 -21.38
C PRO A 184 -14.61 12.87 -21.64
N ALA A 185 -15.02 12.08 -20.64
CA ALA A 185 -16.12 11.13 -20.80
C ALA A 185 -17.41 11.77 -21.34
N ASP A 186 -17.63 13.06 -21.08
CA ASP A 186 -18.79 13.84 -21.56
C ASP A 186 -18.73 14.26 -23.02
N THR A 187 -17.59 14.06 -23.72
CA THR A 187 -17.37 14.54 -25.10
C THR A 187 -17.29 13.42 -26.14
N ALA A 188 -17.31 12.16 -25.72
CA ALA A 188 -17.49 11.07 -26.66
C ALA A 188 -18.91 11.17 -27.23
N PRO A 189 -19.12 11.16 -28.57
CA PRO A 189 -20.45 10.96 -29.11
C PRO A 189 -21.02 9.72 -28.45
N GLU A 190 -22.30 9.78 -28.08
CA GLU A 190 -23.08 8.67 -27.52
C GLU A 190 -23.22 7.58 -28.60
N GLU A 191 -22.11 6.94 -28.97
CA GLU A 191 -22.08 5.78 -29.82
C GLU A 191 -22.70 4.68 -28.97
N VAL A 192 -23.92 4.31 -29.37
CA VAL A 192 -24.80 3.33 -28.75
C VAL A 192 -24.13 1.95 -28.82
N ALA A 193 -23.05 1.76 -28.05
CA ALA A 193 -22.77 0.46 -27.47
C ALA A 193 -24.03 0.11 -26.70
N PRO A 194 -24.63 -1.08 -26.89
CA PRO A 194 -25.82 -1.45 -26.16
C PRO A 194 -25.47 -1.26 -24.68
N ARG A 195 -26.07 -0.23 -24.05
CA ARG A 195 -26.12 -0.14 -22.60
C ARG A 195 -26.61 -1.51 -22.22
N ALA A 196 -25.73 -2.35 -21.67
CA ALA A 196 -26.16 -3.51 -20.95
C ALA A 196 -27.13 -2.91 -19.94
N THR A 197 -28.43 -3.07 -20.23
CA THR A 197 -29.49 -2.62 -19.38
C THR A 197 -29.19 -3.33 -18.08
N ILE A 198 -28.64 -2.59 -17.11
CA ILE A 198 -28.48 -3.10 -15.75
C ILE A 198 -29.90 -3.50 -15.39
N PRO A 199 -30.23 -4.81 -15.33
CA PRO A 199 -31.59 -5.22 -15.13
C PRO A 199 -32.05 -4.57 -13.83
N GLY A 200 -33.18 -3.87 -13.88
CA GLY A 200 -33.69 -3.08 -12.77
C GLY A 200 -33.64 -3.87 -11.47
N GLY A 201 -32.88 -3.37 -10.50
CA GLY A 201 -32.75 -3.99 -9.18
C GLY A 201 -31.36 -3.97 -8.57
N VAL A 202 -30.61 -2.86 -8.62
CA VAL A 202 -29.41 -2.74 -7.74
C VAL A 202 -29.87 -2.43 -6.32
N ARG A 203 -30.50 -3.40 -5.65
CA ARG A 203 -31.01 -3.23 -4.27
C ARG A 203 -29.91 -3.34 -3.19
N HIS A 204 -28.69 -3.75 -3.54
CA HIS A 204 -27.65 -4.07 -2.55
C HIS A 204 -26.21 -3.69 -2.94
N THR A 205 -25.95 -2.54 -3.59
CA THR A 205 -24.57 -2.06 -3.85
C THR A 205 -23.72 -1.94 -2.57
N TRP A 206 -24.36 -1.74 -1.43
CA TRP A 206 -23.69 -1.62 -0.13
C TRP A 206 -23.13 -2.94 0.39
N VAL A 207 -23.72 -4.09 0.05
CA VAL A 207 -23.27 -5.41 0.54
C VAL A 207 -21.83 -5.74 0.11
N PRO A 208 -21.45 -5.67 -1.18
CA PRO A 208 -20.07 -5.88 -1.58
C PRO A 208 -19.13 -4.81 -1.01
N LEU A 209 -19.57 -3.56 -0.86
CA LEU A 209 -18.74 -2.50 -0.24
C LEU A 209 -18.42 -2.81 1.22
N VAL A 210 -19.42 -3.24 2.01
CA VAL A 210 -19.23 -3.64 3.41
C VAL A 210 -18.36 -4.89 3.48
N ALA A 211 -18.59 -5.89 2.63
CA ALA A 211 -17.79 -7.10 2.58
C ALA A 211 -16.31 -6.80 2.27
N TYR A 212 -16.03 -6.00 1.23
CA TYR A 212 -14.66 -5.57 0.90
C TYR A 212 -14.03 -4.72 2.00
N SER A 213 -14.82 -3.87 2.67
CA SER A 213 -14.34 -3.10 3.83
C SER A 213 -13.93 -4.01 4.99
N ALA A 214 -14.69 -5.08 5.25
CA ALA A 214 -14.37 -6.06 6.28
C ALA A 214 -13.11 -6.88 5.94
N VAL A 215 -12.93 -7.24 4.66
CA VAL A 215 -11.69 -7.88 4.18
C VAL A 215 -10.49 -6.95 4.38
N GLY A 216 -10.59 -5.68 3.97
CA GLY A 216 -9.54 -4.68 4.17
C GLY A 216 -9.22 -4.45 5.65
N PHE A 217 -10.25 -4.32 6.50
CA PHE A 217 -10.08 -4.21 7.94
C PHE A 217 -9.34 -5.42 8.53
N SER A 218 -9.72 -6.63 8.12
CA SER A 218 -9.10 -7.87 8.60
C SER A 218 -7.63 -7.98 8.15
N ALA A 219 -7.34 -7.64 6.88
CA ALA A 219 -5.98 -7.61 6.36
C ALA A 219 -5.08 -6.65 7.15
N LEU A 220 -5.55 -5.43 7.42
CA LEU A 220 -4.81 -4.45 8.22
C LEU A 220 -4.60 -4.90 9.67
N ALA A 221 -5.60 -5.54 10.28
CA ALA A 221 -5.45 -6.13 11.60
C ALA A 221 -4.40 -7.25 11.61
N TYR A 222 -4.39 -8.10 10.58
CA TYR A 222 -3.37 -9.14 10.41
C TYR A 222 -1.98 -8.57 10.21
N GLU A 223 -1.79 -7.55 9.38
CA GLU A 223 -0.48 -6.90 9.21
C GLU A 223 0.10 -6.40 10.54
N VAL A 224 -0.73 -5.77 11.38
CA VAL A 224 -0.30 -5.28 12.71
C VAL A 224 0.02 -6.45 13.63
N CYS A 225 -0.85 -7.46 13.72
CA CYS A 225 -0.64 -8.63 14.57
C CYS A 225 0.60 -9.45 14.16
N TRP A 226 0.76 -9.70 12.86
CA TRP A 226 1.90 -10.44 12.31
C TRP A 226 3.21 -9.68 12.48
N THR A 227 3.22 -8.35 12.28
CA THR A 227 4.41 -7.55 12.57
C THR A 227 4.85 -7.69 14.02
N ARG A 228 3.90 -7.72 14.97
CA ARG A 228 4.20 -7.88 16.40
C ARG A 228 4.69 -9.29 16.74
N ALA A 229 4.06 -10.32 16.17
CA ALA A 229 4.48 -11.71 16.34
C ALA A 229 5.89 -11.94 15.76
N LEU A 230 6.17 -11.42 14.57
CA LEU A 230 7.51 -11.51 13.98
C LEU A 230 8.54 -10.69 14.79
N ALA A 231 8.16 -9.53 15.32
CA ALA A 231 9.05 -8.73 16.18
C ALA A 231 9.41 -9.44 17.48
N SER A 232 8.54 -10.28 18.05
CA SER A 232 8.87 -11.07 19.25
C SER A 232 9.87 -12.19 18.96
N VAL A 233 9.93 -12.69 17.72
CA VAL A 233 10.89 -13.73 17.31
C VAL A 233 12.22 -13.08 16.88
N PHE A 234 12.17 -12.04 16.05
CA PHE A 234 13.36 -11.44 15.44
C PHE A 234 14.02 -10.34 16.29
N GLY A 235 13.37 -9.90 17.38
CA GLY A 235 13.86 -8.86 18.29
C GLY A 235 13.84 -7.43 17.73
N SER A 236 13.81 -7.25 16.41
CA SER A 236 13.79 -5.93 15.76
C SER A 236 12.48 -5.66 15.03
N SER A 237 11.81 -4.57 15.43
CA SER A 237 10.56 -4.13 14.81
C SER A 237 10.71 -3.60 13.38
N THR A 238 11.92 -3.15 13.00
CA THR A 238 12.16 -2.65 11.63
C THR A 238 12.26 -3.80 10.64
N TYR A 239 13.03 -4.84 10.98
CA TYR A 239 13.14 -6.04 10.14
C TYR A 239 11.82 -6.82 10.14
N ALA A 240 11.15 -6.96 11.29
CA ALA A 240 9.85 -7.62 11.35
C ALA A 240 8.79 -6.95 10.46
N PHE A 241 8.69 -5.61 10.51
CA PHE A 241 7.76 -4.87 9.64
C PHE A 241 8.12 -5.01 8.16
N GLY A 242 9.40 -4.84 7.80
CA GLY A 242 9.84 -4.94 6.41
C GLY A 242 9.65 -6.33 5.83
N THR A 243 9.94 -7.38 6.60
CA THR A 243 9.70 -8.77 6.19
C THR A 243 8.20 -9.06 6.06
N MET A 244 7.39 -8.66 7.05
CA MET A 244 5.92 -8.84 7.01
C MET A 244 5.34 -8.19 5.75
N LEU A 245 5.63 -6.89 5.56
CA LEU A 245 5.13 -6.12 4.44
C LEU A 245 5.64 -6.70 3.11
N GLY A 246 6.92 -7.07 3.03
CA GLY A 246 7.50 -7.70 1.85
C GLY A 246 6.79 -8.99 1.48
N THR A 247 6.55 -9.89 2.44
CA THR A 247 5.80 -11.14 2.21
C THR A 247 4.36 -10.87 1.79
N PHE A 248 3.66 -9.95 2.45
CA PHE A 248 2.29 -9.57 2.12
C PHE A 248 2.18 -9.05 0.68
N LEU A 249 3.12 -8.19 0.28
CA LEU A 249 3.18 -7.65 -1.08
C LEU A 249 3.56 -8.73 -2.12
N VAL A 250 4.40 -9.71 -1.78
CA VAL A 250 4.68 -10.84 -2.69
C VAL A 250 3.40 -11.61 -3.01
N GLY A 251 2.58 -11.92 -2.00
CA GLY A 251 1.28 -12.57 -2.18
C GLY A 251 0.36 -11.81 -3.13
N ILE A 252 0.16 -10.51 -2.85
CA ILE A 252 -0.65 -9.62 -3.70
C ILE A 252 -0.11 -9.53 -5.13
N ALA A 253 1.20 -9.37 -5.32
CA ALA A 253 1.82 -9.27 -6.63
C ALA A 253 1.63 -10.55 -7.44
N ALA A 254 1.87 -11.71 -6.82
CA ALA A 254 1.70 -13.02 -7.44
C ALA A 254 0.24 -13.30 -7.76
N GLY A 255 -0.69 -13.05 -6.83
CA GLY A 255 -2.13 -13.25 -7.02
C GLY A 255 -2.69 -12.36 -8.13
N SER A 256 -2.32 -11.07 -8.14
CA SER A 256 -2.75 -10.12 -9.17
C SER A 256 -2.23 -10.53 -10.56
N PHE A 257 -0.97 -10.97 -10.65
CA PHE A 257 -0.40 -11.44 -11.90
C PHE A 257 -1.04 -12.75 -12.39
N ALA A 258 -1.34 -13.68 -11.49
CA ALA A 258 -1.97 -14.96 -11.81
C ALA A 258 -3.39 -14.78 -12.36
N VAL A 259 -4.18 -13.90 -11.74
CA VAL A 259 -5.59 -13.69 -12.13
C VAL A 259 -5.76 -12.75 -13.32
N ARG A 260 -4.74 -11.98 -13.72
CA ARG A 260 -4.84 -10.91 -14.75
C ARG A 260 -5.50 -11.32 -16.07
N ARG A 261 -5.30 -12.57 -16.54
CA ARG A 261 -5.86 -13.05 -17.82
C ARG A 261 -7.28 -13.62 -17.67
N HIS A 262 -7.69 -13.94 -16.46
CA HIS A 262 -8.93 -14.63 -16.14
C HIS A 262 -9.97 -13.72 -15.48
N VAL A 263 -9.54 -12.61 -14.88
CA VAL A 263 -10.39 -11.70 -14.09
C VAL A 263 -11.60 -11.20 -14.88
N ASP A 264 -11.41 -10.82 -16.15
CA ASP A 264 -12.50 -10.34 -17.02
C ASP A 264 -13.34 -11.48 -17.63
N ARG A 265 -12.95 -12.75 -17.40
CA ARG A 265 -13.62 -13.95 -17.96
C ARG A 265 -14.48 -14.70 -16.94
N PHE A 266 -14.50 -14.29 -15.68
CA PHE A 266 -15.32 -14.96 -14.68
C PHE A 266 -16.82 -14.73 -14.94
N ALA A 267 -17.55 -15.83 -15.18
CA ALA A 267 -19.00 -15.79 -15.39
C ALA A 267 -19.77 -15.31 -14.14
N ALA A 268 -19.23 -15.56 -12.94
CA ALA A 268 -19.79 -15.13 -11.66
C ALA A 268 -18.69 -14.53 -10.75
N PRO A 269 -18.29 -13.26 -10.96
CA PRO A 269 -17.15 -12.65 -10.27
C PRO A 269 -17.36 -12.51 -8.76
N THR A 270 -18.60 -12.32 -8.30
CA THR A 270 -18.96 -12.25 -6.88
C THR A 270 -18.77 -13.59 -6.17
N TYR A 271 -19.16 -14.69 -6.81
CA TYR A 271 -18.94 -16.04 -6.28
C TYR A 271 -17.45 -16.39 -6.22
N ALA A 272 -16.71 -16.08 -7.29
CA ALA A 272 -15.26 -16.26 -7.32
C ALA A 272 -14.56 -15.47 -6.17
N ALA A 273 -14.97 -14.23 -5.94
CA ALA A 273 -14.47 -13.42 -4.83
C ALA A 273 -14.84 -14.00 -3.46
N ALA A 274 -16.06 -14.53 -3.28
CA ALA A 274 -16.48 -15.18 -2.05
C ALA A 274 -15.65 -16.45 -1.76
N CYS A 275 -15.43 -17.31 -2.76
CA CYS A 275 -14.57 -18.49 -2.62
C CYS A 275 -13.13 -18.11 -2.29
N ALA A 276 -12.57 -17.10 -2.95
CA ALA A 276 -11.23 -16.59 -2.66
C ALA A 276 -11.13 -16.07 -1.21
N THR A 277 -12.12 -15.31 -0.76
CA THR A 277 -12.17 -14.78 0.62
C THR A 277 -12.26 -15.90 1.65
N LEU A 278 -13.06 -16.94 1.39
CA LEU A 278 -13.15 -18.11 2.26
C LEU A 278 -11.81 -18.86 2.33
N ALA A 279 -11.15 -19.05 1.19
CA ALA A 279 -9.83 -19.68 1.12
C ALA A 279 -8.78 -18.89 1.92
N LEU A 280 -8.78 -17.55 1.81
CA LEU A 280 -7.92 -16.68 2.62
C LEU A 280 -8.20 -16.82 4.12
N GLY A 281 -9.48 -16.92 4.51
CA GLY A 281 -9.87 -17.16 5.90
C GLY A 281 -9.34 -18.49 6.44
N VAL A 282 -9.46 -19.58 5.68
CA VAL A 282 -8.92 -20.90 6.06
C VAL A 282 -7.39 -20.88 6.12
N ALA A 283 -6.72 -20.27 5.14
CA ALA A 283 -5.27 -20.12 5.14
C ALA A 283 -4.78 -19.31 6.35
N SER A 284 -5.51 -18.27 6.74
CA SER A 284 -5.18 -17.43 7.91
C SER A 284 -5.21 -18.23 9.22
N LEU A 285 -6.15 -19.17 9.36
CA LEU A 285 -6.20 -20.07 10.53
C LEU A 285 -4.99 -21.01 10.58
N ALA A 286 -4.53 -21.51 9.42
CA ALA A 286 -3.32 -22.33 9.33
C ALA A 286 -2.07 -21.53 9.73
N THR A 287 -1.98 -20.27 9.30
CA THR A 287 -0.89 -19.36 9.65
C THR A 287 -0.75 -19.16 11.15
N LEU A 288 -1.83 -19.12 11.93
CA LEU A 288 -1.75 -19.03 13.40
C LEU A 288 -0.92 -20.18 13.99
N LYS A 289 -1.16 -21.41 13.54
CA LYS A 289 -0.40 -22.58 14.01
C LYS A 289 1.08 -22.48 13.62
N ILE A 290 1.38 -22.02 12.42
CA ILE A 290 2.76 -21.85 11.94
C ILE A 290 3.49 -20.75 12.75
N LEU A 291 2.82 -19.64 13.06
CA LEU A 291 3.38 -18.55 13.86
C LEU A 291 3.80 -19.03 15.26
N PHE A 292 3.06 -19.95 15.88
CA PHE A 292 3.45 -20.53 17.17
C PHE A 292 4.68 -21.44 17.10
N LEU A 293 4.98 -22.02 15.94
CA LEU A 293 6.14 -22.88 15.71
C LEU A 293 7.40 -22.09 15.29
N LEU A 294 7.24 -20.82 14.91
CA LEU A 294 8.36 -19.97 14.48
C LEU A 294 9.50 -19.87 15.49
N PRO A 295 9.26 -19.69 16.81
CA PRO A 295 10.35 -19.62 17.79
C PRO A 295 11.21 -20.88 17.83
N ASP A 296 10.61 -22.04 17.57
CA ASP A 296 11.31 -23.33 17.58
C ASP A 296 12.08 -23.56 16.27
N TRP A 297 11.55 -23.10 15.14
CA TRP A 297 12.16 -23.29 13.82
C TRP A 297 13.28 -22.28 13.54
N PHE A 298 13.22 -21.09 14.13
CA PHE A 298 14.20 -20.04 13.88
C PHE A 298 15.64 -20.45 14.21
N PRO A 299 15.95 -21.04 15.38
CA PRO A 299 17.31 -21.50 15.68
C PRO A 299 17.83 -22.54 14.70
N TRP A 300 16.97 -23.47 14.26
CA TRP A 300 17.34 -24.49 13.28
C TRP A 300 17.69 -23.89 11.92
N CYS A 301 16.85 -23.01 11.38
CA CYS A 301 17.15 -22.31 10.13
C CYS A 301 18.41 -21.44 10.24
N PHE A 302 18.57 -20.74 11.37
CA PHE A 302 19.72 -19.88 11.62
C PHE A 302 21.04 -20.65 11.63
N LEU A 303 21.09 -21.79 12.33
CA LEU A 303 22.26 -22.65 12.37
C LEU A 303 22.54 -23.28 11.01
N TRP A 304 21.50 -23.73 10.31
CA TRP A 304 21.64 -24.35 8.98
C TRP A 304 22.20 -23.38 7.94
N LEU A 305 21.84 -22.10 8.02
CA LEU A 305 22.37 -21.04 7.16
C LEU A 305 23.76 -20.51 7.60
N GLY A 306 24.40 -21.14 8.59
CA GLY A 306 25.78 -20.84 8.97
C GLY A 306 25.95 -19.79 10.06
N ALA A 307 24.90 -19.48 10.83
CA ALA A 307 24.95 -18.66 12.05
C ALA A 307 25.60 -17.25 11.90
N THR A 308 25.48 -16.64 10.73
CA THR A 308 25.93 -15.27 10.45
C THR A 308 24.80 -14.25 10.57
N TYR A 309 25.13 -12.96 10.59
CA TYR A 309 24.10 -11.90 10.52
C TYR A 309 23.20 -12.04 9.28
N SER A 310 23.77 -12.36 8.11
CA SER A 310 23.01 -12.66 6.89
C SER A 310 22.15 -13.91 7.03
N ALA A 311 22.61 -14.93 7.75
CA ALA A 311 21.83 -16.13 8.05
C ALA A 311 20.61 -15.81 8.93
N ALA A 312 20.75 -14.90 9.91
CA ALA A 312 19.61 -14.45 10.72
C ALA A 312 18.55 -13.75 9.85
N MET A 313 18.97 -12.83 8.99
CA MET A 313 18.06 -12.12 8.09
C MET A 313 17.40 -13.06 7.08
N GLY A 314 18.16 -13.96 6.47
CA GLY A 314 17.65 -14.97 5.54
C GLY A 314 16.65 -15.92 6.21
N SER A 315 16.95 -16.38 7.44
CA SER A 315 16.03 -17.19 8.24
C SER A 315 14.72 -16.45 8.50
N SER A 316 14.79 -15.18 8.90
CA SER A 316 13.60 -14.36 9.15
C SER A 316 12.71 -14.23 7.92
N VAL A 317 13.30 -13.95 6.75
CA VAL A 317 12.54 -13.81 5.49
C VAL A 317 11.92 -15.14 5.07
N LEU A 318 12.69 -16.22 5.09
CA LEU A 318 12.20 -17.54 4.68
C LEU A 318 11.04 -18.02 5.56
N LEU A 319 11.19 -17.87 6.87
CA LEU A 319 10.17 -18.29 7.82
C LEU A 319 8.91 -17.41 7.76
N ALA A 320 9.06 -16.11 7.52
CA ALA A 320 7.91 -15.23 7.30
C ALA A 320 7.19 -15.54 5.98
N LEU A 321 7.91 -15.81 4.89
CA LEU A 321 7.31 -16.29 3.64
C LEU A 321 6.53 -17.58 3.86
N LEU A 322 7.11 -18.54 4.57
CA LEU A 322 6.43 -19.81 4.84
C LEU A 322 5.17 -19.63 5.71
N ALA A 323 5.23 -18.76 6.71
CA ALA A 323 4.11 -18.53 7.62
C ALA A 323 2.99 -17.68 7.00
N LEU A 324 3.35 -16.64 6.25
CA LEU A 324 2.42 -15.58 5.87
C LEU A 324 2.01 -15.62 4.40
N LEU A 325 2.76 -16.26 3.50
CA LEU A 325 2.43 -16.25 2.07
C LEU A 325 1.09 -16.94 1.72
N PRO A 326 0.66 -18.03 2.38
CA PRO A 326 -0.63 -18.67 2.05
C PRO A 326 -1.88 -17.78 2.22
N PRO A 327 -2.01 -16.94 3.28
CA PRO A 327 -3.13 -16.00 3.42
C PRO A 327 -2.93 -14.62 2.78
N THR A 328 -1.90 -14.40 1.95
CA THR A 328 -1.60 -13.10 1.30
C THR A 328 -1.79 -13.15 -0.19
#